data_AF-I8VW24-F1
#
_entry.id   AF-I8VW24-F1
#
_cell.length_a   1.000
_cell.length_b   1.000
_cell.length_c   1.000
_cell.angle_alpha   90.00
_cell.angle_beta   90.00
_cell.angle_gamma   90.00
#
_symmetry.space_group_name_H-M   'P 1'
#
loop_
_entity.id
_entity.type
_entity.pdbx_description
1 polymer ?
#
loop_
_entity_poly.entity_id
_entity_poly.type
_entity_poly.pdbx_seq_one_letter_code
_entity_poly.pdbx_strand_id
1 'polypeptide(L)'
;MKARVKSTGVLVDVIPKTNTNALHSGDNIYVCDNMVFRECELDFLNLGNSAIDWEQRRYELAKDIIKVVIANDNGINSEAVAKYSLNCADALIKRLKEENHG
;
A
#
# COMPACT_ATOMS: atom_id res chain seq x y z
N MET A 1 -6.41 -6.97 -11.73
CA MET A 1 -6.69 -5.90 -10.75
C MET A 1 -7.24 -6.54 -9.49
N LYS A 2 -7.05 -5.95 -8.31
CA LYS A 2 -7.72 -6.43 -7.08
C LYS A 2 -8.96 -5.61 -6.82
N ALA A 3 -10.06 -6.28 -6.48
CA ALA A 3 -11.30 -5.63 -6.10
C ALA A 3 -11.90 -6.33 -4.88
N ARG A 4 -12.67 -5.57 -4.09
CA ARG A 4 -13.53 -6.11 -3.04
C ARG A 4 -14.94 -6.24 -3.59
N VAL A 5 -15.56 -7.41 -3.43
CA VAL A 5 -16.97 -7.61 -3.78
C VAL A 5 -17.84 -6.94 -2.72
N LYS A 6 -18.71 -6.00 -3.11
CA LYS A 6 -19.50 -5.21 -2.14
C LYS A 6 -20.47 -6.03 -1.31
N SER A 7 -21.07 -7.08 -1.88
CA SER A 7 -22.06 -7.92 -1.19
C SER A 7 -21.45 -8.85 -0.15
N THR A 8 -20.19 -9.25 -0.31
CA THR A 8 -19.54 -10.25 0.56
C THR A 8 -18.33 -9.71 1.32
N GLY A 9 -17.75 -8.59 0.89
CA GLY A 9 -16.51 -8.03 1.43
C GLY A 9 -15.24 -8.82 1.04
N VAL A 10 -15.37 -9.87 0.22
CA VAL A 10 -14.24 -10.73 -0.18
C VAL A 10 -13.35 -10.02 -1.20
N LEU A 11 -12.02 -10.18 -1.04
CA LEU A 11 -11.03 -9.68 -1.98
C LEU A 11 -10.79 -10.70 -3.09
N VAL A 12 -10.90 -10.26 -4.34
CA VAL A 12 -10.74 -11.08 -5.54
C VAL A 12 -9.85 -10.42 -6.56
N ASP A 13 -9.15 -11.23 -7.35
CA ASP A 13 -8.43 -10.77 -8.53
C ASP A 13 -9.35 -10.79 -9.74
N VAL A 14 -9.59 -9.62 -10.33
CA VAL A 14 -10.49 -9.44 -11.47
C VAL A 14 -9.72 -8.99 -12.72
N ILE A 15 -10.17 -9.51 -13.86
CA ILE A 15 -9.68 -9.17 -15.19
C ILE A 15 -10.77 -8.38 -15.92
N PRO A 16 -10.49 -7.17 -16.42
CA PRO A 16 -11.47 -6.41 -17.19
C PRO A 16 -11.71 -7.10 -18.52
N LYS A 17 -12.98 -7.18 -18.92
CA LYS A 17 -13.39 -7.70 -20.23
C LYS A 17 -14.31 -6.72 -20.91
N THR A 18 -14.14 -6.61 -22.22
CA THR A 18 -15.02 -5.81 -23.07
C THR A 18 -16.37 -6.49 -23.14
N ASN A 19 -17.42 -5.79 -22.75
CA ASN A 19 -18.78 -6.25 -22.94
C ASN A 19 -19.22 -5.98 -24.38
N THR A 20 -19.20 -7.02 -25.22
CA THR A 20 -19.58 -6.92 -26.64
C THR A 20 -21.07 -6.65 -26.86
N ASN A 21 -21.89 -6.84 -25.82
CA ASN A 21 -23.34 -6.57 -25.84
C ASN A 21 -23.71 -5.26 -25.12
N ALA A 22 -22.71 -4.44 -24.76
CA ALA A 22 -22.93 -3.17 -24.11
C ALA A 22 -23.69 -2.21 -25.02
N LEU A 23 -24.85 -1.73 -24.56
CA LEU A 23 -25.61 -0.70 -25.29
C LEU A 23 -24.99 0.69 -25.09
N HIS A 24 -24.20 0.86 -24.03
CA HIS A 24 -23.53 2.11 -23.67
C HIS A 24 -22.04 1.83 -23.37
N SER A 25 -21.16 2.78 -23.67
CA SER A 25 -19.70 2.59 -23.51
C SER A 25 -19.21 2.47 -22.06
N GLY A 26 -20.11 2.33 -21.08
CA GLY A 26 -19.83 2.23 -19.64
C GLY A 26 -20.12 0.88 -19.00
N ASP A 27 -20.61 -0.12 -19.77
CA ASP A 27 -20.92 -1.44 -19.21
C ASP A 27 -19.66 -2.33 -19.11
N ASN A 28 -18.66 -1.86 -18.37
CA ASN A 28 -17.45 -2.65 -18.10
C ASN A 28 -17.81 -3.89 -17.26
N ILE A 29 -17.37 -5.06 -17.73
CA ILE A 29 -17.49 -6.32 -17.00
C ILE A 29 -16.13 -6.80 -16.51
N TYR A 30 -16.14 -7.45 -15.36
CA TYR A 30 -14.96 -7.91 -14.66
C TYR A 30 -15.13 -9.39 -14.34
N VAL A 31 -14.13 -10.19 -14.69
CA VAL A 31 -14.20 -11.64 -14.54
C VAL A 31 -13.21 -12.09 -13.47
N CYS A 32 -13.68 -12.92 -12.55
CA CYS A 32 -12.85 -13.67 -11.59
C CYS A 32 -13.24 -15.14 -11.73
N ASP A 33 -12.32 -15.98 -12.19
CA ASP A 33 -12.58 -17.39 -12.50
C ASP A 33 -13.83 -17.59 -13.38
N ASN A 34 -14.89 -18.20 -12.83
CA ASN A 34 -16.17 -18.44 -13.50
C ASN A 34 -17.26 -17.42 -13.14
N MET A 35 -16.93 -16.38 -12.37
CA MET A 35 -17.87 -15.33 -11.98
C MET A 35 -17.66 -14.07 -12.79
N VAL A 36 -18.77 -13.43 -13.15
CA VAL A 36 -18.79 -12.14 -13.85
C VAL A 36 -19.42 -11.11 -12.92
N PHE A 37 -18.72 -9.98 -12.78
CA PHE A 37 -19.13 -8.85 -11.97
C PHE A 37 -19.25 -7.61 -12.86
N ARG A 38 -20.20 -6.74 -12.54
CA ARG A 38 -20.23 -5.37 -13.04
C ARG A 38 -19.34 -4.47 -12.21
N GLU A 39 -18.88 -3.38 -12.83
CA GLU A 39 -18.16 -2.30 -12.16
C GLU A 39 -18.84 -1.85 -10.85
N CYS A 40 -20.17 -1.69 -10.85
CA CYS A 40 -20.91 -1.21 -9.69
C CYS A 40 -20.92 -2.20 -8.50
N GLU A 41 -20.62 -3.47 -8.73
CA GLU A 41 -20.61 -4.54 -7.71
C GLU A 41 -19.25 -4.67 -7.03
N LEU A 42 -18.24 -3.98 -7.56
CA LEU A 42 -16.86 -4.04 -7.12
C LEU A 42 -16.42 -2.70 -6.52
N ASP A 43 -15.60 -2.77 -5.47
CA ASP A 43 -14.74 -1.69 -5.04
C ASP A 43 -13.33 -2.00 -5.52
N PHE A 44 -12.85 -1.32 -6.57
CA PHE A 44 -11.48 -1.50 -7.02
C PHE A 44 -10.52 -1.01 -5.95
N LEU A 45 -9.74 -1.95 -5.43
CA LEU A 45 -8.62 -1.60 -4.59
C LEU A 45 -7.54 -1.10 -5.55
N ASN A 46 -7.33 0.21 -5.58
CA ASN A 46 -6.11 0.77 -6.13
C ASN A 46 -4.96 0.21 -5.28
N LEU A 47 -4.40 -0.93 -5.68
CA LEU A 47 -3.31 -1.58 -4.97
C LEU A 47 -2.00 -0.76 -5.09
N GLY A 48 -1.95 0.22 -5.99
CA GLY A 48 -0.93 1.29 -5.98
C GLY A 48 -1.12 2.31 -4.86
N ASN A 49 -2.26 2.23 -4.14
CA ASN A 49 -2.68 3.11 -3.07
C ASN A 49 -3.28 2.29 -1.92
N SER A 50 -2.78 1.06 -1.68
CA SER A 50 -2.84 0.48 -0.34
C SER A 50 -2.29 1.56 0.57
N ALA A 51 -3.16 2.19 1.38
CA ALA A 51 -2.79 3.29 2.25
C ALA A 51 -1.49 2.91 2.92
N ILE A 52 -0.39 3.56 2.51
CA ILE A 52 0.95 3.17 2.95
C ILE A 52 0.87 3.16 4.46
N ASP A 53 1.12 2.00 5.07
CA ASP A 53 1.18 1.91 6.52
C ASP A 53 2.45 2.64 6.94
N TRP A 54 2.29 3.95 7.15
CA TRP A 54 3.36 4.86 7.45
C TRP A 54 4.00 4.54 8.80
N GLU A 55 3.24 3.93 9.71
CA GLU A 55 3.73 3.49 11.00
C GLU A 55 4.64 2.26 10.84
N GLN A 56 4.20 1.25 10.08
CA GLN A 56 5.03 0.09 9.76
C GLN A 56 6.29 0.51 8.97
N ARG A 57 6.15 1.43 8.01
CA ARG A 57 7.30 1.95 7.24
C ARG A 57 8.29 2.69 8.14
N ARG A 58 7.80 3.48 9.12
CA ARG A 58 8.63 4.17 10.11
C ARG A 58 9.43 3.18 10.95
N TYR A 59 8.77 2.13 11.42
CA TYR A 59 9.41 1.11 12.24
C TYR A 59 10.56 0.41 11.51
N GLU A 60 10.34 -0.02 10.26
CA GLU A 60 11.39 -0.68 9.46
C GLU A 60 12.57 0.26 9.19
N LEU A 61 12.31 1.53 8.84
CA LEU A 61 13.37 2.53 8.64
C LEU A 61 14.19 2.74 9.92
N ALA A 62 13.53 2.94 11.06
CA ALA A 62 14.21 3.13 12.34
C ALA A 62 15.06 1.91 12.71
N LYS A 63 14.52 0.70 12.53
CA LYS A 63 15.24 -0.56 12.78
C LYS A 63 16.51 -0.68 11.94
N ASP A 64 16.48 -0.30 10.68
CA ASP A 64 17.67 -0.34 9.82
C ASP A 64 18.70 0.70 10.23
N ILE A 65 18.29 1.89 10.65
CA ILE A 65 19.20 2.91 11.19
C ILE A 65 19.86 2.42 12.49
N ILE A 66 19.09 1.78 13.39
CA ILE A 66 19.63 1.19 14.62
C ILE A 66 20.73 0.17 14.31
N LYS A 67 20.50 -0.72 13.33
CA LYS A 67 21.51 -1.72 12.93
C LYS A 67 22.82 -1.05 12.48
N VAL A 68 22.73 0.02 11.69
CA VAL A 68 23.90 0.77 11.22
C VAL A 68 24.65 1.43 12.38
N VAL A 69 23.92 2.04 13.32
CA VAL A 69 24.52 2.72 14.47
C VAL A 69 25.20 1.72 15.42
N ILE A 70 24.55 0.61 15.75
CA ILE A 70 25.11 -0.43 16.62
C ILE A 70 26.32 -1.11 15.98
N ALA A 71 26.31 -1.34 14.66
CA ALA A 71 27.44 -1.93 13.96
C ALA A 71 28.71 -1.07 14.01
N ASN A 72 28.58 0.24 14.30
CA ASN A 72 29.67 1.19 14.26
C ASN A 72 30.18 1.62 15.65
N ASP A 73 29.55 1.20 16.75
CA ASP A 73 29.97 1.58 18.10
C ASP A 73 29.41 0.65 19.20
N ASN A 74 30.27 0.21 20.14
CA ASN A 74 29.95 -0.82 21.15
C ASN A 74 29.53 -0.26 22.53
N GLY A 75 29.31 1.05 22.66
CA GLY A 75 29.06 1.69 23.95
C GLY A 75 27.94 2.73 23.97
N ILE A 76 27.17 2.88 22.89
CA ILE A 76 26.15 3.93 22.80
C ILE A 76 24.94 3.58 23.66
N ASN A 77 24.45 4.59 24.40
CA ASN A 77 23.19 4.54 25.12
C ASN A 77 22.05 4.16 24.16
N SER A 78 21.43 2.99 24.39
CA SER A 78 20.36 2.43 23.56
C SER A 78 19.18 3.39 23.37
N GLU A 79 18.87 4.20 24.37
CA GLU A 79 17.80 5.19 24.29
C GLU A 79 18.15 6.37 23.37
N ALA A 80 19.42 6.78 23.36
CA ALA A 80 19.89 7.80 22.42
C ALA A 80 19.82 7.29 20.97
N VAL A 81 20.20 6.02 20.74
CA VAL A 81 20.11 5.37 19.42
C VAL A 81 18.66 5.27 18.95
N ALA A 82 17.74 4.87 19.83
CA ALA A 82 16.33 4.75 19.49
C ALA A 82 15.73 6.10 19.08
N LYS A 83 15.98 7.16 19.86
CA LYS A 83 15.49 8.52 19.55
C LYS A 83 16.06 9.04 18.23
N TYR A 84 17.36 8.86 18.01
CA TYR A 84 18.01 9.27 16.76
C TYR A 84 17.40 8.56 15.55
N SER A 85 17.20 7.24 15.66
CA SER A 85 16.69 6.41 14.57
C SER A 85 15.24 6.76 14.19
N LEU A 86 14.39 7.05 15.19
CA LEU A 86 13.03 7.53 14.94
C LEU A 86 13.02 8.88 14.23
N ASN A 87 13.85 9.84 14.67
CA ASN A 87 13.95 11.16 14.03
C ASN A 87 14.38 11.06 12.57
N CYS A 88 15.35 10.19 12.27
CA CYS A 88 15.79 9.92 10.90
C CYS A 88 14.69 9.28 10.06
N ALA A 89 13.95 8.30 10.61
CA ALA A 89 12.82 7.68 9.92
C ALA A 89 11.69 8.68 9.61
N ASP A 90 11.35 9.55 10.57
CA ASP A 90 10.35 10.62 10.38
C ASP A 90 10.77 11.61 9.28
N ALA A 91 12.06 11.99 9.24
CA ALA A 91 12.60 12.88 8.21
C ALA A 91 12.58 12.26 6.80
N LEU A 92 12.79 10.95 6.70
CA LEU A 92 12.67 10.21 5.43
C LEU A 92 11.21 10.11 4.97
N ILE A 93 10.30 9.77 5.88
CA ILE A 93 8.86 9.72 5.60
C ILE A 93 8.35 11.07 5.11
N LYS A 94 8.77 12.17 5.75
CA LYS A 94 8.40 13.52 5.32
C LYS A 94 8.79 13.77 3.86
N ARG A 95 10.03 13.47 3.47
CA ARG A 95 10.50 13.61 2.08
C ARG A 95 9.75 12.73 1.10
N LEU A 96 9.53 11.46 1.46
CA LEU A 96 8.77 10.52 0.63
C LEU A 96 7.33 10.99 0.41
N LYS A 97 6.69 11.59 1.42
CA LYS A 97 5.35 12.17 1.28
C LYS A 97 5.37 13.38 0.35
N GLU A 98 6.35 14.27 0.48
CA GLU A 98 6.52 15.43 -0.41
C GLU A 98 6.71 15.00 -1.89
N GLU A 99 7.50 13.97 -2.16
CA GLU A 99 7.71 13.44 -3.52
C GLU A 99 6.47 12.74 -4.11
N ASN A 100 5.61 12.13 -3.29
CA ASN A 100 4.36 11.51 -3.76
C ASN A 100 3.24 12.52 -4.08
N HIS A 101 3.44 13.81 -3.78
CA HIS A 101 2.51 14.90 -4.07
C HIS A 101 2.98 15.81 -5.23
N GLY A 102 4.04 15.41 -5.96
CA GLY A 102 4.60 16.14 -7.10
C GLY A 102 4.17 15.62 -8.46
#